data_AF-A0A9P1FLH3-F1
#
_entry.id   AF-A0A9P1FLH3-F1
#
_cell.length_a   1.000
_cell.length_b   1.000
_cell.length_c   1.000
_cell.angle_alpha   90.00
_cell.angle_beta   90.00
_cell.angle_gamma   90.00
#
_symmetry.space_group_name_H-M   'P 1'
#
loop_
_entity.id
_entity.type
_entity.pdbx_description
1 polymer ?
#
loop_
_entity_poly.entity_id
_entity_poly.type
_entity_poly.pdbx_seq_one_letter_code
_entity_poly.pdbx_strand_id
1 'polypeptide(L)'
;MLAAAPIPLFDPLSRFYGHGTPGSHAIERLCAQLNDFSSRSKDQESGLDLLQARLQTMSERNKAAHQSFGARDIAWSSQDHYVKKVEKLKEQIAKSGTSHALVQKLNRNEQKKHDSQQEFAHHTGETGRQVSEALENRWQEIGEVVAQLCQYYISIFQAWRQSP
;
A
#
# COMPACT_ATOMS: atom_id res chain seq x y z
N MET A 1 -7.98 -10.73 -19.95
CA MET A 1 -7.74 -11.10 -21.36
C MET A 1 -8.82 -12.03 -21.97
N LEU A 2 -10.06 -12.05 -21.48
CA LEU A 2 -11.24 -12.53 -22.23
C LEU A 2 -12.28 -11.41 -22.42
N ALA A 3 -12.22 -10.32 -21.64
CA ALA A 3 -13.03 -9.12 -21.81
C ALA A 3 -12.79 -8.38 -23.15
N ALA A 4 -11.60 -8.60 -23.73
CA ALA A 4 -11.21 -8.09 -25.04
C ALA A 4 -11.46 -9.10 -26.17
N ALA A 5 -12.11 -10.24 -25.90
CA ALA A 5 -12.57 -11.13 -26.97
C ALA A 5 -13.59 -10.33 -27.80
N PRO A 6 -13.28 -9.96 -29.05
CA PRO A 6 -14.17 -9.14 -29.84
C PRO A 6 -15.44 -9.95 -30.08
N ILE A 7 -16.55 -9.48 -29.55
CA ILE A 7 -17.90 -9.79 -30.05
C ILE A 7 -17.89 -9.86 -31.60
N PRO A 8 -17.20 -8.95 -32.34
CA PRO A 8 -17.06 -9.05 -33.79
C PRO A 8 -16.36 -10.31 -34.35
N LEU A 9 -15.60 -11.08 -33.56
CA LEU A 9 -15.06 -12.37 -34.00
C LEU A 9 -16.12 -13.48 -34.03
N PHE A 10 -17.19 -13.34 -33.24
CA PHE A 10 -18.24 -14.35 -33.10
C PHE A 10 -19.52 -14.00 -33.88
N ASP A 11 -19.70 -12.73 -34.27
CA ASP A 11 -20.78 -12.28 -35.17
C ASP A 11 -20.85 -13.03 -36.52
N PRO A 12 -19.73 -13.45 -37.15
CA PRO A 12 -19.79 -14.26 -38.36
C PRO A 12 -20.30 -15.68 -38.10
N LEU A 13 -20.10 -16.23 -36.90
CA LEU A 13 -20.51 -17.60 -36.56
C LEU A 13 -22.04 -17.71 -36.45
N SER A 14 -22.71 -16.70 -35.90
CA SER A 14 -24.19 -16.66 -35.89
C SER A 14 -24.79 -16.52 -37.28
N ARG A 15 -24.06 -15.88 -38.22
CA ARG A 15 -24.45 -15.76 -39.63
C ARG A 15 -24.20 -17.05 -40.43
N PHE A 16 -23.10 -17.77 -40.15
CA PHE A 16 -22.74 -19.00 -40.84
C PHE A 16 -23.53 -20.23 -40.34
N TYR A 17 -23.84 -20.28 -39.05
CA TYR A 17 -24.63 -21.35 -38.43
C TYR A 17 -26.07 -20.91 -38.19
N GLY A 18 -26.76 -20.55 -39.28
CA GLY A 18 -28.17 -20.14 -39.25
C GLY A 18 -29.12 -21.23 -38.75
N HIS A 19 -30.36 -20.84 -38.47
CA HIS A 19 -31.41 -21.73 -37.97
C HIS A 19 -31.56 -22.99 -38.84
N GLY A 20 -31.44 -24.16 -38.21
CA GLY A 20 -31.56 -25.47 -38.87
C GLY A 20 -30.23 -26.18 -39.16
N THR A 21 -29.07 -25.56 -38.90
CA THR A 21 -27.77 -26.24 -38.97
C THR A 21 -27.45 -26.97 -37.66
N PRO A 22 -26.82 -28.17 -37.69
CA PRO A 22 -26.36 -28.86 -36.48
C PRO A 22 -25.42 -27.97 -35.67
N GLY A 23 -25.72 -27.74 -34.39
CA GLY A 23 -24.90 -26.90 -33.50
C GLY A 23 -25.25 -25.41 -33.48
N SER A 24 -26.22 -24.94 -34.27
CA SER A 24 -26.71 -23.54 -34.26
C SER A 24 -27.10 -23.04 -32.86
N HIS A 25 -27.85 -23.83 -32.09
CA HIS A 25 -28.21 -23.49 -30.70
C HIS A 25 -27.00 -23.38 -29.75
N ALA A 26 -25.96 -24.18 -29.95
CA ALA A 26 -24.76 -24.11 -29.13
C ALA A 26 -23.98 -22.81 -29.40
N ILE A 27 -23.97 -22.36 -30.65
CA ILE A 27 -23.34 -21.12 -31.09
C ILE A 27 -24.14 -19.91 -30.61
N GLU A 28 -25.46 -19.92 -30.73
CA GLU A 28 -26.34 -18.87 -30.18
C GLU A 28 -26.13 -18.71 -28.66
N ARG A 29 -26.09 -19.83 -27.93
CA ARG A 29 -25.82 -19.82 -26.48
C ARG A 29 -24.43 -19.27 -26.15
N LEU A 30 -23.41 -19.66 -26.92
CA LEU A 30 -22.05 -19.14 -26.74
C LEU A 30 -21.99 -17.63 -26.98
N CYS A 31 -22.60 -17.13 -28.06
CA CYS A 31 -22.65 -15.70 -28.36
C CYS A 31 -23.39 -14.92 -27.27
N ALA A 32 -24.52 -15.44 -26.78
CA ALA A 32 -25.25 -14.82 -25.67
C ALA A 32 -24.41 -14.76 -24.38
N GLN A 33 -23.73 -15.86 -24.03
CA GLN A 33 -22.84 -15.91 -22.85
C GLN A 33 -21.65 -14.95 -22.98
N LEU A 34 -21.07 -14.80 -24.17
CA LEU A 34 -19.97 -13.88 -24.43
C LEU A 34 -20.40 -12.41 -24.36
N ASN A 35 -21.57 -12.08 -24.90
CA ASN A 35 -22.13 -10.72 -24.80
C ASN A 35 -22.43 -10.33 -23.35
N ASP A 36 -23.06 -11.25 -22.62
CA ASP A 36 -23.36 -11.06 -21.20
C ASP A 36 -22.08 -10.91 -20.37
N PHE A 37 -21.08 -11.77 -20.58
CA PHE A 37 -19.75 -11.64 -19.98
C PHE A 37 -19.10 -10.28 -20.31
N SER A 38 -19.16 -9.84 -21.58
CA SER A 38 -18.59 -8.55 -22.00
C SER A 38 -19.27 -7.37 -21.32
N SER A 39 -20.61 -7.38 -21.22
CA SER A 39 -21.37 -6.35 -20.52
C SER A 39 -20.98 -6.28 -19.05
N ARG A 40 -21.02 -7.42 -18.35
CA ARG A 40 -20.66 -7.47 -16.92
C ARG A 40 -19.22 -7.06 -16.67
N SER A 41 -18.30 -7.41 -17.57
CA SER A 41 -16.91 -6.99 -17.45
C SER A 41 -16.74 -5.47 -17.56
N LYS A 42 -17.52 -4.80 -18.43
CA LYS A 42 -17.52 -3.33 -18.54
C LYS A 42 -18.14 -2.69 -17.30
N ASP A 43 -19.25 -3.23 -16.83
CA ASP A 43 -19.95 -2.70 -15.65
C ASP A 43 -19.08 -2.75 -14.38
N GLN A 44 -18.16 -3.72 -14.30
CA GLN A 44 -17.25 -3.91 -13.18
C GLN A 44 -15.89 -3.21 -13.33
N GLU A 45 -15.61 -2.56 -14.46
CA GLU A 45 -14.32 -1.90 -14.73
C GLU A 45 -14.02 -0.79 -13.71
N SER A 46 -15.01 0.06 -13.41
CA SER A 46 -14.90 1.09 -12.36
C SER A 46 -14.62 0.52 -10.95
N GLY A 47 -15.08 -0.70 -10.69
CA GLY A 47 -14.81 -1.41 -9.43
C GLY A 47 -13.35 -1.83 -9.32
N LEU A 48 -12.71 -2.22 -10.43
CA LEU A 48 -11.28 -2.52 -10.48
C LEU A 48 -10.43 -1.26 -10.28
N ASP A 49 -10.82 -0.13 -10.86
CA ASP A 49 -10.13 1.14 -10.66
C ASP A 49 -10.14 1.56 -9.18
N LEU A 50 -11.29 1.42 -8.52
CA LEU A 50 -11.42 1.68 -7.09
C LEU A 50 -10.53 0.74 -6.25
N LEU A 51 -10.48 -0.54 -6.61
CA LEU A 51 -9.64 -1.53 -5.95
C LEU A 51 -8.15 -1.20 -6.10
N GLN A 52 -7.74 -0.80 -7.30
CA GLN A 52 -6.37 -0.38 -7.59
C GLN A 52 -5.98 0.86 -6.79
N ALA A 53 -6.86 1.87 -6.72
CA ALA A 53 -6.63 3.07 -5.93
C ALA A 53 -6.46 2.74 -4.44
N ARG A 54 -7.32 1.86 -3.88
CA ARG A 54 -7.18 1.40 -2.49
C ARG A 54 -5.84 0.73 -2.23
N LEU A 55 -5.42 -0.19 -3.10
CA LEU A 55 -4.13 -0.88 -3.00
C LEU A 55 -2.94 0.11 -3.07
N GLN A 56 -3.02 1.13 -3.93
CA GLN A 56 -2.01 2.18 -4.00
C GLN A 56 -1.94 2.98 -2.68
N THR A 57 -3.07 3.42 -2.15
CA THR A 57 -3.12 4.15 -0.87
C THR A 57 -2.57 3.31 0.29
N MET A 58 -2.84 2.00 0.33
CA MET A 58 -2.24 1.09 1.32
C MET A 58 -0.71 1.00 1.15
N SER A 59 -0.23 0.87 -0.09
CA SER A 59 1.18 0.80 -0.41
C SER A 59 1.93 2.07 0.00
N GLU A 60 1.36 3.24 -0.29
CA GLU A 60 1.92 4.54 0.06
C GLU A 60 2.02 4.74 1.57
N ARG A 61 0.96 4.40 2.32
CA ARG A 61 0.99 4.45 3.79
C ARG A 61 2.08 3.56 4.38
N ASN A 62 2.23 2.35 3.87
CA ASN A 62 3.27 1.44 4.32
C ASN A 62 4.68 1.97 3.98
N LYS A 63 4.85 2.56 2.79
CA LYS A 63 6.10 3.22 2.39
C LYS A 63 6.44 4.39 3.31
N ALA A 64 5.47 5.23 3.66
CA ALA A 64 5.66 6.34 4.58
C ALA A 64 6.15 5.85 5.96
N ALA A 65 5.48 4.83 6.52
CA ALA A 65 5.89 4.23 7.78
C ALA A 65 7.32 3.66 7.72
N HIS A 66 7.71 3.02 6.62
CA HIS A 66 9.09 2.58 6.42
C HIS A 66 10.10 3.73 6.36
N GLN A 67 9.74 4.84 5.71
CA GLN A 67 10.60 6.01 5.63
C GLN A 67 10.76 6.70 6.99
N SER A 68 9.73 6.69 7.84
CA SER A 68 9.81 7.29 9.18
C SER A 68 10.83 6.60 10.07
N PHE A 69 11.00 5.27 9.95
CA PHE A 69 12.07 4.54 10.62
C PHE A 69 13.46 5.07 10.24
N GLY A 70 13.69 5.35 8.96
CA GLY A 70 14.95 5.92 8.50
C GLY A 70 15.24 7.28 9.15
N ALA A 71 14.25 8.17 9.19
CA ALA A 71 14.38 9.47 9.86
C ALA A 71 14.65 9.32 11.37
N ARG A 72 13.93 8.41 12.03
CA ARG A 72 14.12 8.10 13.45
C ARG A 72 15.53 7.57 13.74
N ASP A 73 16.04 6.68 12.90
CA ASP A 73 17.36 6.07 13.09
C ASP A 73 18.50 7.08 12.86
N ILE A 74 18.32 8.03 11.94
CA ILE A 74 19.23 9.18 11.77
C ILE A 74 19.23 10.06 13.03
N ALA A 75 18.05 10.40 13.54
CA ALA A 75 17.91 11.19 14.76
C ALA A 75 18.52 10.49 15.99
N TRP A 76 18.34 9.17 16.10
CA TRP A 76 18.97 8.34 17.14
C TRP A 76 20.49 8.42 17.08
N SER A 77 21.08 8.29 15.89
CA SER A 77 22.53 8.38 15.70
C SER A 77 23.09 9.74 16.14
N SER A 78 22.36 10.83 15.83
CA SER A 78 22.69 12.18 16.29
C SER A 78 22.62 12.31 17.82
N GLN A 79 21.55 11.80 18.43
CA GLN A 79 21.39 11.80 19.89
C GLN A 79 22.51 11.01 20.56
N ASP A 80 22.76 9.76 20.16
CA ASP A 80 23.82 8.90 20.69
C ASP A 80 25.21 9.55 20.56
N HIS A 81 25.49 10.22 19.43
CA HIS A 81 26.72 10.99 19.25
C HIS A 81 26.89 12.07 20.33
N TYR A 82 25.86 12.90 20.56
CA TYR A 82 25.96 13.99 21.53
C TYR A 82 25.92 13.52 22.99
N VAL A 83 25.23 12.42 23.31
CA VAL A 83 25.32 11.76 24.62
C VAL A 83 26.77 11.37 24.91
N LYS A 84 27.39 10.58 24.02
CA LYS A 84 28.78 10.12 24.18
C LYS A 84 29.77 11.29 24.24
N LYS A 85 29.52 12.36 23.47
CA LYS A 85 30.39 13.53 23.43
C LYS A 85 30.32 14.36 24.72
N VAL A 86 29.14 14.52 25.30
CA VAL A 86 28.96 15.18 26.60
C VAL A 86 29.62 14.37 27.71
N GLU A 87 29.43 13.05 27.73
CA GLU A 87 30.05 12.16 28.73
C GLU A 87 31.59 12.24 28.67
N LYS A 88 32.17 12.13 27.48
CA LYS A 88 33.63 12.29 27.29
C LYS A 88 34.15 13.65 27.75
N LEU A 89 33.42 14.74 27.53
CA LEU A 89 33.81 16.07 28.00
C LEU A 89 33.74 16.18 29.52
N LYS A 90 32.71 15.59 30.15
CA LYS A 90 32.60 15.54 31.62
C LYS A 90 33.75 14.76 32.23
N GLU A 91 34.11 13.60 31.67
CA GLU A 91 35.28 12.83 32.09
C GLU A 91 36.59 13.61 31.92
N GLN A 92 36.75 14.32 30.80
CA GLN A 92 37.96 15.12 30.54
C GLN A 92 38.10 16.25 31.57
N ILE A 93 37.02 16.95 31.90
CA ILE A 93 37.02 18.00 32.93
C ILE A 93 37.37 17.41 34.30
N ALA A 94 36.81 16.24 34.64
CA ALA A 94 37.10 15.56 35.90
C ALA A 94 38.57 15.13 36.03
N LYS A 95 39.20 14.69 34.93
CA LYS A 95 40.60 14.19 34.92
C LYS A 95 41.64 15.31 34.79
N SER A 96 41.37 16.32 33.97
CA SER A 96 42.36 17.32 33.55
C SER A 96 42.19 18.68 34.23
N GLY A 97 41.15 18.84 35.05
CA GLY A 97 40.81 20.13 35.66
C GLY A 97 39.96 21.02 34.74
N THR A 98 39.27 21.97 35.36
CA THR A 98 38.30 22.83 34.67
C THR A 98 39.01 23.99 33.97
N SER A 99 38.86 24.09 32.64
CA SER A 99 39.24 25.28 31.88
C SER A 99 38.00 25.98 31.32
N HIS A 100 38.04 27.31 31.23
CA HIS A 100 36.92 28.10 30.70
C HIS A 100 36.51 27.65 29.28
N ALA A 101 37.49 27.31 28.44
CA ALA A 101 37.24 26.79 27.09
C ALA A 101 36.53 25.42 27.10
N LEU A 102 36.91 24.53 28.03
CA LEU A 102 36.25 23.22 28.18
C LEU A 102 34.82 23.36 28.68
N VAL A 103 34.57 24.27 29.63
CA VAL A 103 33.22 24.56 30.14
C VAL A 103 32.31 25.11 29.02
N GLN A 104 32.79 26.08 28.23
CA GLN A 104 32.02 26.59 27.09
C GLN A 104 31.76 25.52 26.03
N LYS A 105 32.71 24.60 25.81
CA LYS A 105 32.52 23.47 24.90
C LYS A 105 31.49 22.49 25.45
N LEU A 106 31.51 22.19 26.75
CA LEU A 106 30.53 21.34 27.41
C LEU A 106 29.12 21.92 27.23
N ASN A 107 28.91 23.18 27.61
CA ASN A 107 27.59 23.84 27.52
C ASN A 107 27.02 23.79 26.09
N ARG A 108 27.85 24.05 25.07
CA ARG A 108 27.41 23.94 23.66
C ARG A 108 27.01 22.52 23.27
N ASN A 109 27.69 21.50 23.78
CA ASN A 109 27.33 20.10 23.48
C ASN A 109 26.15 19.62 24.32
N GLU A 110 25.94 20.15 25.53
CA GLU A 110 24.73 19.89 26.30
C GLU A 110 23.49 20.46 25.63
N GLN A 111 23.57 21.67 25.06
CA GLN A 111 22.48 22.21 24.24
C GLN A 111 22.19 21.30 23.03
N LYS A 112 23.22 20.91 22.27
CA LYS A 112 23.03 20.00 21.12
C LYS A 112 22.49 18.62 21.51
N LYS A 113 22.88 18.11 22.68
CA LYS A 113 22.28 16.88 23.24
C LYS A 113 20.80 17.08 23.50
N HIS A 114 20.41 18.21 24.08
CA HIS A 114 19.00 18.53 24.31
C HIS A 114 18.21 18.62 23.00
N ASP A 115 18.73 19.36 22.01
CA ASP A 115 18.08 19.54 20.71
C ASP A 115 17.91 18.19 19.98
N SER A 116 18.96 17.37 19.91
CA SER A 116 18.90 16.04 19.29
C SER A 116 17.99 15.05 20.04
N GLN A 117 17.87 15.17 21.36
CA GLN A 117 16.91 14.38 22.15
C GLN A 117 15.46 14.75 21.82
N GLN A 118 15.16 16.05 21.65
CA GLN A 118 13.83 16.49 21.23
C GLN A 118 13.50 16.01 19.81
N GLU A 119 14.46 16.10 18.88
CA GLU A 119 14.31 15.63 17.50
C GLU A 119 14.06 14.12 17.44
N PHE A 120 14.82 13.33 18.19
CA PHE A 120 14.59 11.88 18.28
C PHE A 120 13.22 11.54 18.88
N ALA A 121 12.80 12.25 19.93
CA ALA A 121 11.48 12.06 20.53
C ALA A 121 10.36 12.38 19.53
N HIS A 122 10.51 13.46 18.77
CA HIS A 122 9.58 13.83 17.70
C HIS A 122 9.46 12.73 16.63
N HIS A 123 10.58 12.27 16.06
CA HIS A 123 10.56 11.21 15.05
C HIS A 123 10.08 9.86 15.58
N THR A 124 10.32 9.57 16.86
CA THR A 124 9.79 8.37 17.52
C THR A 124 8.28 8.43 17.65
N GLY A 125 7.73 9.58 18.07
CA GLY A 125 6.28 9.80 18.11
C GLY A 125 5.63 9.69 16.74
N GLU A 126 6.22 10.35 15.74
CA GLU A 126 5.70 10.31 14.37
C GLU A 126 5.77 8.90 13.76
N THR A 127 6.86 8.16 13.99
CA THR A 127 6.96 6.75 13.58
C THR A 127 5.91 5.90 14.27
N GLY A 128 5.70 6.09 15.57
CA GLY A 128 4.65 5.39 16.31
C GLY A 128 3.26 5.65 15.73
N ARG A 129 2.97 6.91 15.40
CA ARG A 129 1.71 7.32 14.75
C ARG A 129 1.53 6.65 13.39
N GLN A 130 2.52 6.72 12.50
CA GLN A 130 2.43 6.16 11.15
C GLN A 130 2.34 4.63 11.15
N VAL A 131 3.07 3.96 12.03
CA VAL A 131 2.98 2.50 12.19
C VAL A 131 1.60 2.11 12.73
N SER A 132 1.07 2.85 13.70
CA SER A 132 -0.27 2.60 14.24
C SER A 132 -1.31 2.77 13.14
N GLU A 133 -1.28 3.87 12.40
CA GLU A 133 -2.18 4.14 11.28
C GLU A 133 -2.11 3.05 10.19
N ALA A 134 -0.92 2.54 9.89
CA ALA A 134 -0.72 1.47 8.91
C ALA A 134 -1.21 0.09 9.40
N LEU A 135 -1.27 -0.13 10.72
CA LEU A 135 -1.61 -1.43 11.30
C LEU A 135 -3.06 -1.53 11.81
N GLU A 136 -3.62 -0.44 12.33
CA GLU A 136 -4.90 -0.40 13.05
C GLU A 136 -6.05 -0.98 12.22
N ASN A 137 -6.06 -0.71 10.91
CA ASN A 137 -7.11 -1.18 10.01
C ASN A 137 -6.62 -2.18 8.95
N ARG A 138 -5.37 -2.66 9.03
CA ARG A 138 -4.75 -3.47 7.98
C ARG A 138 -5.59 -4.69 7.60
N TRP A 139 -6.06 -5.46 8.58
CA TRP A 139 -6.80 -6.69 8.32
C TRP A 139 -8.18 -6.41 7.72
N GLN A 140 -8.83 -5.35 8.17
CA GLN A 140 -10.11 -4.92 7.61
C GLN A 140 -9.91 -4.50 6.15
N GLU A 141 -8.93 -3.66 5.84
CA GLU A 141 -8.66 -3.18 4.48
C GLU A 141 -8.30 -4.33 3.53
N ILE A 142 -7.44 -5.28 3.97
CA ILE A 142 -7.14 -6.49 3.20
C ILE A 142 -8.41 -7.31 2.98
N GLY A 143 -9.24 -7.48 4.01
CA GLY A 143 -10.50 -8.20 3.92
C GLY A 143 -11.46 -7.57 2.89
N GLU A 144 -11.57 -6.25 2.90
CA GLU A 144 -12.40 -5.50 1.94
C GLU A 144 -11.87 -5.65 0.50
N VAL A 145 -10.56 -5.54 0.29
CA VAL A 145 -9.90 -5.74 -1.02
C VAL A 145 -10.17 -7.15 -1.54
N VAL A 146 -9.97 -8.18 -0.70
CA VAL A 146 -10.21 -9.58 -1.08
C VAL A 146 -11.68 -9.81 -1.37
N ALA A 147 -12.59 -9.28 -0.54
CA ALA A 147 -14.03 -9.39 -0.75
C ALA A 147 -14.47 -8.75 -2.08
N GLN A 148 -13.96 -7.55 -2.40
CA GLN A 148 -14.24 -6.88 -3.67
C GLN A 148 -13.70 -7.68 -4.86
N LEU A 149 -12.49 -8.24 -4.75
CA LEU A 149 -11.93 -9.09 -5.80
C LEU A 149 -12.78 -10.36 -6.00
N CYS A 150 -13.20 -11.02 -4.92
CA CYS A 150 -14.11 -12.16 -5.00
C CYS A 150 -15.45 -11.77 -5.63
N GLN A 151 -16.02 -10.63 -5.26
CA GLN A 151 -17.28 -10.12 -5.82
C GLN A 151 -17.16 -9.83 -7.32
N TYR A 152 -16.02 -9.29 -7.76
CA TYR A 152 -15.70 -9.10 -9.17
C TYR A 152 -15.74 -10.43 -9.93
N TYR A 153 -15.05 -11.46 -9.42
CA TYR A 153 -15.05 -12.79 -10.04
C TYR A 153 -16.44 -13.44 -10.05
N ILE A 154 -17.21 -13.32 -8.96
CA ILE A 154 -18.59 -13.81 -8.91
C ILE A 154 -19.43 -13.11 -9.98
N SER A 155 -19.39 -11.77 -10.04
CA SER A 155 -20.24 -10.99 -10.95
C SER A 155 -19.96 -11.32 -12.42
N ILE A 156 -18.70 -11.55 -12.77
CA ILE A 156 -18.27 -11.81 -14.16
C ILE A 156 -18.44 -13.28 -14.56
N PHE A 157 -18.12 -14.23 -13.67
CA PHE A 157 -18.05 -15.65 -14.02
C PHE A 157 -19.23 -16.48 -13.54
N GLN A 158 -20.12 -15.95 -12.70
CA GLN A 158 -21.33 -16.65 -12.31
C GLN A 158 -22.30 -16.65 -13.49
N ALA A 159 -22.16 -17.66 -14.36
CA ALA A 159 -23.14 -17.97 -15.38
C ALA A 159 -24.49 -18.20 -14.67
N TRP A 160 -25.50 -17.41 -15.02
CA TRP A 160 -26.84 -17.68 -14.54
C TRP A 160 -27.20 -19.07 -15.03
N ARG A 161 -27.41 -20.02 -14.10
CA ARG A 161 -27.96 -21.33 -14.42
C ARG A 161 -29.36 -21.07 -14.95
N GLN A 162 -29.50 -21.00 -16.27
CA GLN A 162 -30.76 -21.34 -16.89
C GLN A 162 -30.90 -22.86 -16.73
N SER A 163 -31.49 -23.26 -15.60
CA SER A 163 -32.12 -24.58 -15.45
C SER A 163 -33.43 -24.60 -16.25
N PRO A 164 -33.85 -25.80 -16.67
CA PRO A 164 -34.10 -26.21 -18.05
C PRO A 164 -35.23 -25.48 -18.78
#